data_AF-A0A9D6RMC3-F1
#
_entry.id   AF-A0A9D6RMC3-F1
#
_cell.length_a   1.000
_cell.length_b   1.000
_cell.length_c   1.000
_cell.angle_alpha   90.00
_cell.angle_beta   90.00
_cell.angle_gamma   90.00
#
_symmetry.space_group_name_H-M   'P 1'
#
loop_
_entity.id
_entity.type
_entity.pdbx_description
1 polymer ?
#
loop_
_entity_poly.entity_id
_entity_poly.type
_entity_poly.pdbx_seq_one_letter_code
_entity_poly.pdbx_strand_id
1 'polypeptide(L)'
;MSRVYRMVQQLQTLPVEGGAVEIPVDHLHRVYLLMWLADDGADPAVALSPPPEGVDWERIEAEVEPEGDLLHVGFPETGARWEGLRNADDLAVLLGSLPDGTRLELLTGSSEAHGCGRFEGAVQAGRWRIASTYPAMPRSTLESALELSRQVYEEDHLVADSEPEAEEAVAAANQEWSGIFQFSRDGLRMMAQGGADRNQLALLAAAVLRRRYADIWKVPEEDEDDTDPFASMASAISQAAQRIARSQAPPMELGERVLEGKAATFSTARMLDLAHVIPEDLEILDQEMARLGLRPLGELTTNKTPGTVFRGYGGDGTPWYGAAQAQARGSFHVDFYTRFGKGASLTTSTAPGHADLEQQKVFRRNHPDLELEQVLEEHRREIERLRGAQANPVPAEPDLESLARAMDEFMARVGL
;
A
#
# COMPACT_ATOMS: atom_id res chain seq x y z
N MET A 1 23.35 -5.30 -7.01
CA MET A 1 23.19 -6.24 -5.89
C MET A 1 22.21 -5.67 -4.88
N SER A 2 21.11 -6.38 -4.62
CA SER A 2 20.00 -5.88 -3.80
C SER A 2 20.46 -5.53 -2.39
N ARG A 3 19.75 -4.61 -1.74
CA ARG A 3 20.05 -4.20 -0.36
C ARG A 3 19.90 -5.38 0.61
N VAL A 4 18.80 -6.13 0.50
CA VAL A 4 18.52 -7.33 1.30
C VAL A 4 19.71 -8.27 1.27
N TYR A 5 20.19 -8.61 0.07
CA TYR A 5 21.32 -9.53 -0.09
C TYR A 5 22.55 -9.03 0.67
N ARG A 6 22.90 -7.75 0.54
CA ARG A 6 24.04 -7.16 1.26
C ARG A 6 23.89 -7.22 2.78
N MET A 7 22.67 -7.06 3.28
CA MET A 7 22.37 -7.08 4.72
C MET A 7 22.47 -8.49 5.29
N VAL A 8 21.94 -9.49 4.60
CA VAL A 8 21.69 -10.80 5.19
C VAL A 8 22.63 -11.91 4.71
N GLN A 9 23.43 -11.69 3.66
CA GLN A 9 24.45 -12.65 3.22
C GLN A 9 25.47 -13.00 4.32
N GLN A 10 25.66 -12.11 5.30
CA GLN A 10 26.57 -12.31 6.43
C GLN A 10 25.98 -13.21 7.51
N LEU A 11 24.66 -13.46 7.48
CA LEU A 11 23.99 -14.34 8.43
C LEU A 11 24.36 -15.78 8.12
N GLN A 12 24.94 -16.46 9.10
CA GLN A 12 25.36 -17.84 8.95
C GLN A 12 24.15 -18.77 9.10
N THR A 13 23.83 -19.54 8.06
CA THR A 13 22.83 -20.61 8.17
C THR A 13 23.40 -21.81 8.92
N LEU A 14 22.55 -22.50 9.67
CA LEU A 14 22.87 -23.77 10.32
C LEU A 14 21.97 -24.89 9.79
N PRO A 15 22.43 -26.16 9.79
CA PRO A 15 21.59 -27.27 9.37
C PRO A 15 20.28 -27.34 10.17
N VAL A 16 19.17 -27.65 9.49
CA VAL A 16 17.88 -27.87 10.16
C VAL A 16 17.98 -29.10 11.06
N GLU A 17 17.75 -28.92 12.36
CA GLU A 17 17.82 -30.02 13.31
C GLU A 17 16.70 -31.03 13.04
N GLY A 18 17.03 -32.32 12.93
CA GLY A 18 16.08 -33.35 12.48
C GLY A 18 15.99 -33.53 10.95
N GLY A 19 16.80 -32.80 10.18
CA GLY A 19 16.96 -32.97 8.74
C GLY A 19 16.14 -32.00 7.89
N ALA A 20 16.35 -32.07 6.58
CA ALA A 20 15.76 -31.12 5.63
C ALA A 20 14.23 -31.16 5.57
N VAL A 21 13.61 -30.00 5.39
CA VAL A 21 12.18 -29.83 5.12
C VAL A 21 11.97 -29.67 3.61
N GLU A 22 10.94 -30.31 3.07
CA GLU A 22 10.65 -30.27 1.63
C GLU A 22 9.35 -29.53 1.34
N ILE A 23 9.41 -28.58 0.41
CA ILE A 23 8.23 -27.92 -0.16
C ILE A 23 8.28 -27.94 -1.69
N PRO A 24 7.15 -27.91 -2.39
CA PRO A 24 7.15 -27.61 -3.82
C PRO A 24 7.88 -26.29 -4.11
N VAL A 25 8.70 -26.24 -5.16
CA VAL A 25 9.49 -25.02 -5.49
C VAL A 25 8.57 -23.83 -5.83
N ASP A 26 7.45 -24.11 -6.50
CA ASP A 26 6.39 -23.14 -6.80
C ASP A 26 5.63 -22.65 -5.55
N HIS A 27 5.96 -23.17 -4.36
CA HIS A 27 5.45 -22.72 -3.08
C HIS A 27 6.50 -21.92 -2.27
N LEU A 28 7.58 -21.42 -2.91
CA LEU A 28 8.61 -20.61 -2.24
C LEU A 28 8.03 -19.39 -1.50
N HIS A 29 6.95 -18.79 -2.03
CA HIS A 29 6.24 -17.69 -1.39
C HIS A 29 5.81 -18.01 0.05
N ARG A 30 5.62 -19.28 0.41
CA ARG A 30 5.28 -19.71 1.77
C ARG A 30 6.39 -19.50 2.76
N VAL A 31 7.64 -19.74 2.35
CA VAL A 31 8.82 -19.51 3.18
C VAL A 31 9.04 -18.02 3.36
N TYR A 32 8.85 -17.24 2.29
CA TYR A 32 8.91 -15.79 2.34
C TYR A 32 7.84 -15.22 3.28
N LEU A 33 6.59 -15.71 3.19
CA LEU A 33 5.50 -15.26 4.05
C LEU A 33 5.90 -15.32 5.53
N LEU A 34 6.60 -16.37 5.99
CA LEU A 34 7.04 -16.45 7.40
C LEU A 34 7.80 -15.20 7.87
N MET A 35 8.63 -14.64 7.00
CA MET A 35 9.49 -13.50 7.32
C MET A 35 8.70 -12.20 7.24
N TRP A 36 7.79 -12.12 6.28
CA TRP A 36 6.81 -11.05 6.18
C TRP A 36 5.85 -11.01 7.39
N LEU A 37 5.46 -12.17 7.93
CA LEU A 37 4.63 -12.25 9.14
C LEU A 37 5.39 -11.70 10.38
N ALA A 38 6.71 -11.86 10.41
CA ALA A 38 7.54 -11.31 11.48
C ALA A 38 7.73 -9.78 11.32
N ASP A 39 7.92 -9.31 10.09
CA ASP A 39 7.99 -7.89 9.72
C ASP A 39 7.44 -7.69 8.31
N ASP A 40 6.35 -6.94 8.20
CA ASP A 40 5.63 -6.73 6.93
C ASP A 40 6.36 -5.79 5.95
N GLY A 41 7.50 -5.22 6.39
CA GLY A 41 8.48 -4.52 5.58
C GLY A 41 9.69 -5.37 5.15
N ALA A 42 9.70 -6.68 5.42
CA ALA A 42 10.73 -7.56 4.91
C ALA A 42 10.62 -7.72 3.38
N ASP A 43 11.74 -7.58 2.66
CA ASP A 43 11.79 -7.77 1.20
C ASP A 43 12.46 -9.11 0.84
N PRO A 44 12.02 -9.83 -0.21
CA PRO A 44 12.66 -11.05 -0.66
C PRO A 44 13.85 -10.79 -1.59
N ALA A 45 14.83 -11.69 -1.53
CA ALA A 45 15.85 -11.88 -2.55
C ALA A 45 16.15 -13.38 -2.69
N VAL A 46 16.50 -13.82 -3.89
CA VAL A 46 16.86 -15.22 -4.16
C VAL A 46 18.24 -15.29 -4.81
N ALA A 47 19.01 -16.31 -4.43
CA ALA A 47 20.25 -16.68 -5.11
C ALA A 47 20.14 -18.12 -5.65
N LEU A 48 20.55 -18.32 -6.90
CA LEU A 48 20.44 -19.59 -7.63
C LEU A 48 21.79 -20.05 -8.19
N SER A 49 22.16 -21.31 -7.97
CA SER A 49 23.40 -21.88 -8.48
C SER A 49 23.26 -23.36 -8.90
N PRO A 50 23.63 -23.75 -10.13
CA PRO A 50 24.05 -22.85 -11.23
C PRO A 50 22.89 -21.94 -11.69
N PRO A 51 23.16 -20.85 -12.42
CA PRO A 51 22.11 -20.00 -12.98
C PRO A 51 21.18 -20.82 -13.90
N PRO A 52 19.85 -20.78 -13.70
CA PRO A 52 18.94 -21.56 -14.52
C PRO A 52 18.85 -20.99 -15.94
N GLU A 53 18.85 -21.87 -16.95
CA GLU A 53 18.63 -21.49 -18.34
C GLU A 53 17.12 -21.41 -18.65
N GLY A 54 16.73 -20.45 -19.50
CA GLY A 54 15.36 -20.37 -20.04
C GLY A 54 14.29 -19.80 -19.10
N VAL A 55 14.68 -19.22 -17.96
CA VAL A 55 13.73 -18.48 -17.09
C VAL A 55 13.48 -17.09 -17.68
N ASP A 56 12.21 -16.75 -17.85
CA ASP A 56 11.75 -15.47 -18.41
C ASP A 56 11.62 -14.41 -17.31
N TRP A 57 12.75 -13.81 -16.93
CA TRP A 57 12.83 -12.80 -15.89
C TRP A 57 12.11 -11.49 -16.23
N GLU A 58 11.82 -11.22 -17.51
CA GLU A 58 11.12 -10.00 -17.95
C GLU A 58 9.63 -10.01 -17.54
N ARG A 59 9.10 -11.16 -17.11
CA ARG A 59 7.72 -11.30 -16.63
C ARG A 59 7.48 -10.69 -15.26
N ILE A 60 8.54 -10.37 -14.52
CA ILE A 60 8.47 -9.77 -13.18
C ILE A 60 9.34 -8.53 -13.10
N GLU A 61 8.97 -7.58 -12.25
CA GLU A 61 9.78 -6.38 -11.98
C GLU A 61 10.92 -6.71 -11.00
N ALA A 62 11.87 -7.54 -11.43
CA ALA A 62 13.01 -7.97 -10.62
C ALA A 62 14.35 -7.36 -11.09
N GLU A 63 15.25 -7.15 -10.13
CA GLU A 63 16.65 -6.83 -10.36
C GLU A 63 17.44 -8.14 -10.46
N VAL A 64 17.85 -8.51 -11.68
CA VAL A 64 18.60 -9.75 -11.94
C VAL A 64 20.07 -9.44 -12.21
N GLU A 65 20.97 -10.03 -11.43
CA GLU A 65 22.40 -9.79 -11.51
C GLU A 65 23.19 -11.11 -11.46
N PRO A 66 23.92 -11.46 -12.53
CA PRO A 66 24.80 -12.62 -12.52
C PRO A 66 26.13 -12.32 -11.79
N GLU A 67 26.57 -13.24 -10.95
CA GLU A 67 27.87 -13.21 -10.27
C GLU A 67 28.57 -14.58 -10.36
N GLY A 68 29.40 -14.76 -11.39
CA GLY A 68 30.09 -16.04 -11.61
C GLY A 68 29.13 -17.17 -11.92
N ASP A 69 29.02 -18.15 -11.02
CA ASP A 69 28.10 -19.31 -11.11
C ASP A 69 26.86 -19.14 -10.20
N LEU A 70 26.55 -17.90 -9.88
CA LEU A 70 25.43 -17.49 -9.04
C LEU A 70 24.58 -16.48 -9.80
N LEU A 71 23.27 -16.57 -9.66
CA LEU A 71 22.31 -15.58 -10.14
C LEU A 71 21.59 -14.97 -8.95
N HIS A 72 21.70 -13.65 -8.79
CA HIS A 72 20.95 -12.89 -7.79
C HIS A 72 19.69 -12.33 -8.40
N VAL A 73 18.57 -12.49 -7.70
CA VAL A 73 17.27 -11.94 -8.05
C VAL A 73 16.77 -11.16 -6.83
N GLY A 74 16.68 -9.85 -6.95
CA GLY A 74 16.08 -8.97 -5.94
C GLY A 74 14.90 -8.19 -6.50
N PHE A 75 14.31 -7.35 -5.67
CA PHE A 75 13.21 -6.47 -6.06
C PHE A 75 13.52 -5.03 -5.66
N PRO A 76 13.03 -4.05 -6.43
CA PRO A 76 13.12 -2.65 -6.03
C PRO A 76 12.31 -2.39 -4.76
N GLU A 77 12.81 -1.51 -3.89
CA GLU A 77 12.09 -1.10 -2.68
C GLU A 77 10.84 -0.30 -3.06
N THR A 78 9.67 -0.91 -2.93
CA THR A 78 8.40 -0.24 -3.27
C THR A 78 7.78 0.48 -2.08
N GLY A 79 8.10 0.04 -0.85
CA GLY A 79 7.45 0.49 0.38
C GLY A 79 5.96 0.09 0.46
N ALA A 80 5.46 -0.70 -0.49
CA ALA A 80 4.13 -1.27 -0.45
C ALA A 80 4.18 -2.61 0.28
N ARG A 81 3.54 -2.66 1.46
CA ARG A 81 3.46 -3.85 2.32
C ARG A 81 3.14 -5.16 1.58
N TRP A 82 2.21 -5.12 0.64
CA TRP A 82 1.73 -6.32 -0.08
C TRP A 82 2.58 -6.68 -1.31
N GLU A 83 3.41 -5.76 -1.78
CA GLU A 83 4.16 -5.95 -3.02
C GLU A 83 5.19 -7.07 -2.88
N GLY A 84 5.85 -7.18 -1.72
CA GLY A 84 6.78 -8.27 -1.45
C GLY A 84 6.12 -9.65 -1.55
N LEU A 85 4.88 -9.80 -1.06
CA LEU A 85 4.12 -11.06 -1.20
C LEU A 85 3.78 -11.35 -2.67
N ARG A 86 3.35 -10.33 -3.43
CA ARG A 86 3.08 -10.50 -4.88
C ARG A 86 4.35 -10.88 -5.64
N ASN A 87 5.46 -10.21 -5.36
CA ASN A 87 6.77 -10.49 -5.94
C ASN A 87 7.22 -11.92 -5.64
N ALA A 88 7.00 -12.39 -4.41
CA ALA A 88 7.30 -13.77 -4.03
C ALA A 88 6.39 -14.79 -4.73
N ASP A 89 5.09 -14.48 -4.91
CA ASP A 89 4.15 -15.31 -5.67
C ASP A 89 4.60 -15.44 -7.14
N ASP A 90 4.87 -14.31 -7.80
CA ASP A 90 5.29 -14.26 -9.19
C ASP A 90 6.64 -14.97 -9.40
N LEU A 91 7.57 -14.78 -8.46
CA LEU A 91 8.85 -15.47 -8.46
C LEU A 91 8.66 -16.99 -8.30
N ALA A 92 7.81 -17.43 -7.38
CA ALA A 92 7.57 -18.86 -7.17
C ALA A 92 7.04 -19.53 -8.45
N VAL A 93 6.17 -18.87 -9.21
CA VAL A 93 5.70 -19.36 -10.52
C VAL A 93 6.85 -19.54 -11.52
N LEU A 94 7.77 -18.56 -11.61
CA LEU A 94 8.93 -18.65 -12.51
C LEU A 94 9.90 -19.75 -12.10
N LEU A 95 10.07 -19.99 -10.80
CA LEU A 95 11.00 -20.99 -10.27
C LEU A 95 10.42 -22.42 -10.28
N GLY A 96 9.11 -22.60 -10.50
CA GLY A 96 8.47 -23.93 -10.49
C GLY A 96 9.08 -24.95 -11.45
N SER A 97 9.82 -24.51 -12.46
CA SER A 97 10.52 -25.36 -13.44
C SER A 97 12.04 -25.46 -13.24
N LEU A 98 12.56 -25.11 -12.05
CA LEU A 98 14.00 -25.24 -11.78
C LEU A 98 14.50 -26.69 -11.95
N PRO A 99 15.68 -26.91 -12.56
CA PRO A 99 16.21 -28.25 -12.73
C PRO A 99 16.71 -28.84 -11.41
N ASP A 100 16.68 -30.17 -11.33
CA ASP A 100 17.27 -30.92 -10.23
C ASP A 100 18.75 -30.57 -10.04
N GLY A 101 19.17 -30.45 -8.79
CA GLY A 101 20.53 -30.04 -8.42
C GLY A 101 20.73 -28.53 -8.31
N THR A 102 19.76 -27.71 -8.73
CA THR A 102 19.80 -26.26 -8.50
C THR A 102 19.82 -25.99 -7.00
N ARG A 103 20.85 -25.31 -6.52
CA ARG A 103 20.88 -24.75 -5.17
C ARG A 103 20.05 -23.47 -5.18
N LEU A 104 19.05 -23.43 -4.31
CA LEU A 104 18.19 -22.29 -4.10
C LEU A 104 18.41 -21.75 -2.69
N GLU A 105 18.61 -20.45 -2.61
CA GLU A 105 18.73 -19.69 -1.38
C GLU A 105 17.73 -18.55 -1.38
N LEU A 106 16.84 -18.52 -0.39
CA LEU A 106 15.93 -17.40 -0.12
C LEU A 106 16.51 -16.57 1.02
N LEU A 107 16.61 -15.27 0.77
CA LEU A 107 17.08 -14.25 1.70
C LEU A 107 15.94 -13.25 1.93
N THR A 108 15.72 -12.86 3.18
CA THR A 108 14.74 -11.83 3.52
C THR A 108 15.33 -10.87 4.54
N GLY A 109 14.90 -9.61 4.52
CA GLY A 109 15.23 -8.66 5.57
C GLY A 109 14.58 -7.31 5.36
N SER A 110 14.45 -6.56 6.44
CA SER A 110 13.97 -5.18 6.45
C SER A 110 15.07 -4.20 6.87
N SER A 111 14.78 -2.90 6.79
CA SER A 111 15.72 -1.85 7.21
C SER A 111 16.15 -1.92 8.68
N GLU A 112 15.33 -2.54 9.52
CA GLU A 112 15.53 -2.61 10.99
C GLU A 112 16.07 -3.97 11.44
N ALA A 113 16.41 -4.84 10.48
CA ALA A 113 16.85 -6.21 10.72
C ALA A 113 15.83 -7.11 11.46
N HIS A 114 14.56 -6.71 11.50
CA HIS A 114 13.43 -7.59 11.78
C HIS A 114 13.10 -8.40 10.50
N GLY A 115 12.38 -9.52 10.65
CA GLY A 115 12.04 -10.38 9.50
C GLY A 115 13.25 -10.90 8.70
N CYS A 116 14.44 -10.92 9.31
CA CYS A 116 15.64 -11.44 8.68
C CYS A 116 15.61 -12.98 8.64
N GLY A 117 15.68 -13.53 7.44
CA GLY A 117 15.62 -14.95 7.17
C GLY A 117 16.59 -15.35 6.09
N ARG A 118 17.17 -16.55 6.24
CA ARG A 118 17.99 -17.16 5.19
C ARG A 118 17.70 -18.65 5.15
N PHE A 119 17.30 -19.16 4.00
CA PHE A 119 16.90 -20.55 3.82
C PHE A 119 17.65 -21.11 2.63
N GLU A 120 18.37 -22.22 2.80
CA GLU A 120 19.21 -22.82 1.78
C GLU A 120 18.84 -24.28 1.54
N GLY A 121 18.85 -24.70 0.28
CA GLY A 121 18.53 -26.08 -0.09
C GLY A 121 18.78 -26.40 -1.54
N ALA A 122 18.61 -27.66 -1.92
CA ALA A 122 18.69 -28.11 -3.31
C ALA A 122 17.30 -28.45 -3.86
N VAL A 123 17.09 -28.20 -5.14
CA VAL A 123 15.91 -28.65 -5.88
C VAL A 123 16.10 -30.12 -6.26
N GLN A 124 15.09 -30.93 -5.98
CA GLN A 124 15.03 -32.34 -6.36
C GLN A 124 13.58 -32.75 -6.62
N ALA A 125 13.31 -33.33 -7.79
CA ALA A 125 11.99 -33.73 -8.25
C ALA A 125 10.93 -32.62 -8.09
N GLY A 126 11.28 -31.38 -8.46
CA GLY A 126 10.40 -30.22 -8.35
C GLY A 126 10.14 -29.72 -6.93
N ARG A 127 10.87 -30.25 -5.93
CA ARG A 127 10.76 -29.83 -4.52
C ARG A 127 12.05 -29.18 -4.06
N TRP A 128 11.93 -28.11 -3.29
CA TRP A 128 13.05 -27.49 -2.61
C TRP A 128 13.26 -28.16 -1.25
N ARG A 129 14.45 -28.75 -1.07
CA ARG A 129 14.87 -29.43 0.16
C ARG A 129 15.66 -28.45 1.04
N ILE A 130 14.96 -27.69 1.88
CA ILE A 130 15.54 -26.70 2.80
C ILE A 130 16.38 -27.44 3.85
N ALA A 131 17.69 -27.38 3.69
CA ALA A 131 18.66 -28.12 4.49
C ALA A 131 19.34 -27.24 5.56
N SER A 132 19.32 -25.92 5.41
CA SER A 132 19.91 -24.99 6.37
C SER A 132 19.10 -23.70 6.49
N THR A 133 19.03 -23.12 7.69
CA THR A 133 18.28 -21.90 7.97
C THR A 133 19.03 -20.92 8.88
N TYR A 134 18.71 -19.65 8.74
CA TYR A 134 18.88 -18.61 9.76
C TYR A 134 17.52 -17.94 10.00
N PRO A 135 17.07 -17.77 11.25
CA PRO A 135 17.63 -18.36 12.46
C PRO A 135 17.68 -19.90 12.40
N ALA A 136 18.50 -20.51 13.25
CA ALA A 136 18.56 -21.97 13.34
C ALA A 136 17.32 -22.49 14.05
N MET A 137 16.70 -23.54 13.51
CA MET A 137 15.49 -24.13 14.10
C MET A 137 15.36 -25.64 13.83
N PRO A 138 14.59 -26.34 14.67
CA PRO A 138 14.20 -27.72 14.40
C PRO A 138 13.27 -27.87 13.20
N ARG A 139 13.34 -29.04 12.56
CA ARG A 139 12.46 -29.47 11.47
C ARG A 139 10.99 -29.29 11.83
N SER A 140 10.58 -29.74 13.01
CA SER A 140 9.19 -29.66 13.47
C SER A 140 8.70 -28.22 13.58
N THR A 141 9.58 -27.30 13.98
CA THR A 141 9.26 -25.88 14.09
C THR A 141 9.08 -25.25 12.70
N LEU A 142 9.98 -25.55 11.77
CA LEU A 142 9.85 -25.08 10.38
C LEU A 142 8.61 -25.67 9.69
N GLU A 143 8.33 -26.96 9.86
CA GLU A 143 7.12 -27.60 9.33
C GLU A 143 5.84 -26.98 9.91
N SER A 144 5.81 -26.70 11.22
CA SER A 144 4.69 -26.03 11.87
C SER A 144 4.47 -24.60 11.37
N ALA A 145 5.55 -23.82 11.17
CA ALA A 145 5.45 -22.47 10.63
C ALA A 145 4.98 -22.48 9.16
N LEU A 146 5.48 -23.43 8.36
CA LEU A 146 5.05 -23.58 6.96
C LEU A 146 3.59 -24.04 6.84
N GLU A 147 3.07 -24.79 7.80
CA GLU A 147 1.65 -25.14 7.86
C GLU A 147 0.78 -23.89 8.13
N LEU A 148 1.23 -22.97 9.00
CA LEU A 148 0.56 -21.69 9.19
C LEU A 148 0.52 -20.89 7.88
N SER A 149 1.64 -20.82 7.16
CA SER A 149 1.68 -20.17 5.84
C SER A 149 0.80 -20.87 4.81
N ARG A 150 0.73 -22.21 4.81
CA ARG A 150 -0.17 -22.96 3.92
C ARG A 150 -1.62 -22.54 4.13
N GLN A 151 -2.07 -22.45 5.39
CA GLN A 151 -3.45 -22.07 5.71
C GLN A 151 -3.81 -20.68 5.18
N VAL A 152 -2.90 -19.72 5.21
CA VAL A 152 -3.12 -18.37 4.61
C VAL A 152 -3.42 -18.45 3.11
N TYR A 153 -2.80 -19.38 2.38
CA TYR A 153 -2.92 -19.48 0.93
C TYR A 153 -3.99 -20.46 0.45
N GLU A 154 -4.28 -21.51 1.21
CA GLU A 154 -5.12 -22.63 0.77
C GLU A 154 -6.47 -22.71 1.49
N GLU A 155 -6.64 -22.03 2.63
CA GLU A 155 -7.82 -22.14 3.48
C GLU A 155 -8.54 -20.80 3.65
N ASP A 156 -9.77 -20.87 4.16
CA ASP A 156 -10.57 -19.69 4.53
C ASP A 156 -10.44 -19.29 6.01
N HIS A 157 -9.59 -20.01 6.75
CA HIS A 157 -9.38 -19.83 8.18
C HIS A 157 -7.98 -20.28 8.60
N LEU A 158 -7.54 -19.84 9.77
CA LEU A 158 -6.38 -20.36 10.47
C LEU A 158 -6.83 -21.27 11.63
N VAL A 159 -6.02 -22.25 11.98
CA VAL A 159 -6.23 -23.16 13.11
C VAL A 159 -5.13 -22.94 14.13
N ALA A 160 -5.52 -22.49 15.32
CA ALA A 160 -4.61 -22.36 16.45
C ALA A 160 -4.27 -23.73 17.07
N ASP A 161 -3.13 -23.80 17.77
CA ASP A 161 -2.70 -24.99 18.50
C ASP A 161 -3.48 -25.15 19.82
N SER A 162 -4.08 -24.06 20.31
CA SER A 162 -4.88 -24.04 21.53
C SER A 162 -5.92 -22.91 21.55
N GLU A 163 -6.95 -23.04 22.40
CA GLU A 163 -7.97 -21.99 22.55
C GLU A 163 -7.40 -20.66 23.10
N PRO A 164 -6.47 -20.65 24.09
CA PRO A 164 -5.85 -19.40 24.54
C PRO A 164 -5.10 -18.68 23.41
N GLU A 165 -4.35 -19.42 22.59
CA GLU A 165 -3.67 -18.82 21.45
C GLU A 165 -4.67 -18.22 20.44
N ALA A 166 -5.76 -18.93 20.14
CA ALA A 166 -6.79 -18.43 19.24
C ALA A 166 -7.40 -17.11 19.74
N GLU A 167 -7.67 -17.05 21.05
CA GLU A 167 -8.22 -15.85 21.70
C GLU A 167 -7.25 -14.69 21.65
N GLU A 168 -6.00 -14.91 22.03
CA GLU A 168 -4.96 -13.88 22.05
C GLU A 168 -4.62 -13.38 20.64
N ALA A 169 -4.50 -14.28 19.66
CA ALA A 169 -4.24 -13.95 18.26
C ALA A 169 -5.34 -13.04 17.69
N VAL A 170 -6.61 -13.43 17.85
CA VAL A 170 -7.76 -12.61 17.39
C VAL A 170 -7.83 -11.29 18.14
N ALA A 171 -7.55 -11.27 19.46
CA ALA A 171 -7.56 -10.04 20.25
C ALA A 171 -6.50 -9.04 19.76
N ALA A 172 -5.24 -9.47 19.56
CA ALA A 172 -4.21 -8.58 19.03
C ALA A 172 -4.49 -8.14 17.61
N ALA A 173 -4.92 -9.05 16.73
CA ALA A 173 -5.25 -8.67 15.36
C ALA A 173 -6.38 -7.62 15.34
N ASN A 174 -7.41 -7.76 16.16
CA ASN A 174 -8.45 -6.74 16.26
C ASN A 174 -7.97 -5.43 16.89
N GLN A 175 -6.99 -5.47 17.80
CA GLN A 175 -6.40 -4.28 18.40
C GLN A 175 -5.54 -3.51 17.38
N GLU A 176 -4.60 -4.19 16.74
CA GLU A 176 -3.67 -3.63 15.75
C GLU A 176 -4.41 -3.11 14.51
N TRP A 177 -5.46 -3.83 14.06
CA TRP A 177 -6.20 -3.52 12.84
C TRP A 177 -7.58 -2.92 13.09
N SER A 178 -7.80 -2.37 14.28
CA SER A 178 -9.07 -1.78 14.67
C SER A 178 -9.52 -0.70 13.67
N GLY A 179 -10.78 -0.78 13.25
CA GLY A 179 -11.38 0.18 12.31
C GLY A 179 -11.20 -0.14 10.82
N ILE A 180 -10.36 -1.11 10.45
CA ILE A 180 -10.21 -1.56 9.05
C ILE A 180 -10.73 -2.98 8.88
N PHE A 181 -10.28 -3.88 9.75
CA PHE A 181 -10.60 -5.31 9.67
C PHE A 181 -11.23 -5.78 10.97
N GLN A 182 -11.99 -6.87 10.87
CA GLN A 182 -12.56 -7.55 12.02
C GLN A 182 -12.22 -9.02 11.91
N PHE A 183 -11.73 -9.60 13.00
CA PHE A 183 -11.39 -11.01 13.10
C PHE A 183 -12.27 -11.68 14.15
N SER A 184 -12.61 -12.94 13.92
CA SER A 184 -13.38 -13.76 14.87
C SER A 184 -12.81 -15.16 15.00
N ARG A 185 -13.30 -15.90 16.00
CA ARG A 185 -12.98 -17.32 16.17
C ARG A 185 -14.22 -18.16 16.45
N ASP A 186 -14.15 -19.42 16.03
CA ASP A 186 -15.03 -20.52 16.44
C ASP A 186 -14.15 -21.68 16.96
N GLY A 187 -14.04 -21.77 18.29
CA GLY A 187 -13.06 -22.64 18.94
C GLY A 187 -11.63 -22.27 18.55
N LEU A 188 -10.94 -23.21 17.89
CA LEU A 188 -9.57 -23.05 17.36
C LEU A 188 -9.51 -22.39 15.98
N ARG A 189 -10.63 -22.30 15.27
CA ARG A 189 -10.69 -21.73 13.92
C ARG A 189 -10.77 -20.21 14.02
N MET A 190 -9.83 -19.50 13.43
CA MET A 190 -9.77 -18.03 13.40
C MET A 190 -10.00 -17.55 11.97
N MET A 191 -10.80 -16.51 11.79
CA MET A 191 -11.30 -16.06 10.49
C MET A 191 -11.30 -14.54 10.41
N ALA A 192 -11.18 -14.03 9.19
CA ALA A 192 -11.48 -12.64 8.88
C ALA A 192 -12.98 -12.46 8.57
N GLN A 193 -13.59 -11.40 9.09
CA GLN A 193 -15.00 -11.07 8.83
C GLN A 193 -15.14 -10.32 7.50
N GLY A 194 -16.14 -10.69 6.70
CA GLY A 194 -16.37 -10.10 5.38
C GLY A 194 -15.82 -10.92 4.21
N GLY A 195 -15.16 -12.05 4.47
CA GLY A 195 -14.71 -13.01 3.46
C GLY A 195 -13.28 -13.47 3.69
N ALA A 196 -12.92 -14.60 3.09
CA ALA A 196 -11.58 -15.17 3.13
C ALA A 196 -10.61 -14.42 2.20
N ASP A 197 -10.29 -13.19 2.57
CA ASP A 197 -9.25 -12.44 1.90
C ASP A 197 -7.87 -12.87 2.42
N ARG A 198 -6.98 -13.28 1.51
CA ARG A 198 -5.63 -13.76 1.83
C ARG A 198 -4.84 -12.73 2.63
N ASN A 199 -4.97 -11.45 2.31
CA ASN A 199 -4.22 -10.41 3.00
C ASN A 199 -4.71 -10.28 4.44
N GLN A 200 -6.02 -10.37 4.67
CA GLN A 200 -6.57 -10.40 6.03
C GLN A 200 -6.11 -11.63 6.81
N LEU A 201 -6.09 -12.83 6.20
CA LEU A 201 -5.55 -14.03 6.85
C LEU A 201 -4.05 -13.90 7.15
N ALA A 202 -3.27 -13.23 6.29
CA ALA A 202 -1.86 -12.96 6.56
C ALA A 202 -1.67 -12.06 7.79
N LEU A 203 -2.51 -11.03 7.97
CA LEU A 203 -2.46 -10.19 9.19
C LEU A 203 -2.78 -10.99 10.45
N LEU A 204 -3.79 -11.86 10.38
CA LEU A 204 -4.13 -12.75 11.49
C LEU A 204 -3.02 -13.77 11.77
N ALA A 205 -2.39 -14.31 10.72
CA ALA A 205 -1.25 -15.21 10.85
C ALA A 205 -0.03 -14.50 11.46
N ALA A 206 0.13 -13.19 11.24
CA ALA A 206 1.22 -12.43 11.84
C ALA A 206 1.05 -12.37 13.37
N ALA A 207 -0.18 -12.16 13.85
CA ALA A 207 -0.49 -12.20 15.28
C ALA A 207 -0.23 -13.58 15.93
N VAL A 208 -0.38 -14.67 15.17
CA VAL A 208 -0.01 -16.03 15.60
C VAL A 208 1.51 -16.19 15.62
N LEU A 209 2.18 -15.89 14.50
CA LEU A 209 3.62 -16.12 14.32
C LEU A 209 4.46 -15.32 15.32
N ARG A 210 4.14 -14.03 15.49
CA ARG A 210 4.86 -13.10 16.39
C ARG A 210 4.80 -13.53 17.85
N ARG A 211 3.78 -14.32 18.24
CA ARG A 211 3.69 -14.91 19.58
C ARG A 211 4.33 -16.29 19.66
N ARG A 212 3.89 -17.18 18.78
CA ARG A 212 4.28 -18.60 18.81
C ARG A 212 5.79 -18.79 18.61
N TYR A 213 6.42 -17.89 17.84
CA TYR A 213 7.82 -18.00 17.47
C TYR A 213 8.63 -16.74 17.80
N ALA A 214 8.20 -15.96 18.80
CA ALA A 214 8.88 -14.75 19.26
C ALA A 214 10.35 -14.99 19.66
N ASP A 215 10.65 -16.15 20.22
CA ASP A 215 12.00 -16.55 20.65
C ASP A 215 12.93 -16.91 19.47
N ILE A 216 12.38 -17.08 18.26
CA ILE A 216 13.12 -17.51 17.08
C ILE A 216 13.35 -16.32 16.16
N TRP A 217 12.27 -15.64 15.76
CA TRP A 217 12.35 -14.51 14.86
C TRP A 217 12.25 -13.21 15.63
N LYS A 218 13.18 -12.29 15.33
CA LYS A 218 13.08 -10.92 15.82
C LYS A 218 11.87 -10.26 15.17
N VAL A 219 10.91 -9.91 16.01
CA VAL A 219 9.75 -9.10 15.68
C VAL A 219 9.99 -7.68 16.20
N PRO A 220 9.43 -6.64 15.55
CA PRO A 220 9.46 -5.30 16.10
C PRO A 220 8.90 -5.30 17.54
N GLU A 221 9.59 -4.63 18.46
CA GLU A 221 9.01 -4.37 19.78
C GLU A 221 7.80 -3.45 19.57
N GLU A 222 6.66 -3.78 20.20
CA GLU A 222 5.50 -2.88 20.21
C GLU A 222 5.86 -1.66 21.06
N ASP A 223 6.42 -0.62 20.44
CA ASP A 223 6.68 0.64 21.12
C ASP A 223 5.33 1.21 21.59
N GLU A 224 5.10 1.22 22.91
CA GLU A 224 3.88 1.73 23.55
C GLU A 224 3.66 3.24 23.31
N ASP A 225 4.66 3.96 22.79
CA ASP A 225 4.65 5.41 22.59
C ASP A 225 5.03 5.80 21.14
N ASP A 226 4.24 6.73 20.58
CA ASP A 226 4.62 7.77 19.60
C ASP A 226 4.28 7.70 18.10
N THR A 227 3.47 6.77 17.60
CA THR A 227 2.74 7.08 16.35
C THR A 227 1.42 6.35 16.30
N ASP A 228 0.32 7.08 16.05
CA ASP A 228 -0.93 6.45 15.60
C ASP A 228 -0.58 5.54 14.42
N PRO A 229 -0.58 4.20 14.59
CA PRO A 229 -0.14 3.28 13.56
C PRO A 229 -0.98 3.45 12.30
N PHE A 230 -2.23 3.89 12.47
CA PHE A 230 -3.14 4.21 11.38
C PHE A 230 -2.68 5.44 10.58
N ALA A 231 -2.17 6.49 11.23
CA ALA A 231 -1.67 7.68 10.53
C ALA A 231 -0.37 7.40 9.75
N SER A 232 0.56 6.65 10.35
CA SER A 232 1.80 6.22 9.70
C SER A 232 1.50 5.28 8.52
N MET A 233 0.61 4.32 8.72
CA MET A 233 0.22 3.35 7.70
C MET A 233 -0.63 3.96 6.58
N ALA A 234 -1.60 4.81 6.88
CA ALA A 234 -2.37 5.52 5.87
C ALA A 234 -1.45 6.40 5.02
N SER A 235 -0.43 7.01 5.63
CA SER A 235 0.60 7.76 4.90
C SER A 235 1.46 6.85 4.02
N ALA A 236 1.96 5.73 4.54
CA ALA A 236 2.78 4.78 3.78
C ALA A 236 2.01 4.14 2.61
N ILE A 237 0.78 3.67 2.85
CA ILE A 237 -0.12 3.13 1.82
C ILE A 237 -0.43 4.21 0.78
N SER A 238 -0.72 5.45 1.20
CA SER A 238 -0.99 6.55 0.27
C SER A 238 0.24 6.87 -0.59
N GLN A 239 1.44 6.91 0.00
CA GLN A 239 2.69 7.18 -0.72
C GLN A 239 3.06 6.04 -1.68
N ALA A 240 2.87 4.78 -1.29
CA ALA A 240 3.14 3.63 -2.14
C ALA A 240 2.12 3.57 -3.30
N ALA A 241 0.83 3.77 -3.02
CA ALA A 241 -0.20 3.88 -4.04
C ALA A 241 0.09 5.01 -5.03
N GLN A 242 0.58 6.16 -4.55
CA GLN A 242 1.03 7.27 -5.40
C GLN A 242 2.23 6.86 -6.27
N ARG A 243 3.25 6.19 -5.72
CA ARG A 243 4.43 5.74 -6.48
C ARG A 243 4.08 4.77 -7.60
N ILE A 244 3.27 3.75 -7.32
CA ILE A 244 2.84 2.79 -8.34
C ILE A 244 1.91 3.47 -9.35
N ALA A 245 1.07 4.43 -8.92
CA ALA A 245 0.32 5.26 -9.86
C ALA A 245 1.24 6.08 -10.76
N ARG A 246 2.40 6.57 -10.28
CA ARG A 246 3.38 7.28 -11.12
C ARG A 246 4.03 6.37 -12.17
N SER A 247 4.39 5.14 -11.81
CA SER A 247 5.10 4.23 -12.73
C SER A 247 4.18 3.60 -13.78
N GLN A 248 2.89 3.44 -13.46
CA GLN A 248 1.91 2.78 -14.34
C GLN A 248 0.94 3.73 -15.02
N ALA A 249 0.93 5.02 -14.68
CA ALA A 249 0.08 5.98 -15.37
C ALA A 249 0.54 6.06 -16.84
N PRO A 250 -0.34 5.79 -17.81
CA PRO A 250 -0.02 6.01 -19.22
C PRO A 250 0.40 7.48 -19.40
N PRO A 251 1.36 7.76 -20.31
CA PRO A 251 1.83 9.12 -20.55
C PRO A 251 0.63 9.98 -20.96
N MET A 252 0.26 10.91 -20.10
CA MET A 252 -0.80 11.88 -20.35
C MET A 252 -0.23 13.00 -21.22
N GLU A 253 -0.96 13.41 -22.26
CA GLU A 253 -0.57 14.57 -23.04
C GLU A 253 -0.76 15.84 -22.20
N LEU A 254 0.36 16.40 -21.74
CA LEU A 254 0.36 17.66 -21.01
C LEU A 254 0.21 18.82 -21.98
N GLY A 255 -0.77 19.69 -21.71
CA GLY A 255 -0.98 20.92 -22.44
C GLY A 255 -0.13 22.08 -21.91
N GLU A 256 -0.66 23.29 -22.02
CA GLU A 256 0.01 24.52 -21.59
C GLU A 256 0.17 24.58 -20.07
N ARG A 257 1.32 25.09 -19.62
CA ARG A 257 1.57 25.34 -18.20
C ARG A 257 0.68 26.47 -17.70
N VAL A 258 -0.16 26.16 -16.70
CA VAL A 258 -1.07 27.12 -16.05
C VAL A 258 -0.36 27.87 -14.93
N LEU A 259 0.40 27.17 -14.09
CA LEU A 259 1.06 27.76 -12.94
C LEU A 259 2.39 27.04 -12.62
N GLU A 260 3.44 27.81 -12.38
CA GLU A 260 4.65 27.33 -11.70
C GLU A 260 4.58 27.78 -10.24
N GLY A 261 4.04 26.90 -9.40
CA GLY A 261 3.80 27.13 -7.98
C GLY A 261 5.04 26.87 -7.12
N LYS A 262 4.89 27.06 -5.82
CA LYS A 262 5.95 26.78 -4.84
C LYS A 262 6.10 25.30 -4.55
N ALA A 263 4.98 24.57 -4.50
CA ALA A 263 4.98 23.14 -4.25
C ALA A 263 4.96 22.37 -5.56
N ALA A 264 4.22 22.83 -6.57
CA ALA A 264 3.98 22.06 -7.77
C ALA A 264 3.94 22.88 -9.07
N THR A 265 4.13 22.18 -10.19
CA THR A 265 3.86 22.73 -11.53
C THR A 265 2.53 22.19 -12.03
N PHE A 266 1.65 23.09 -12.46
CA PHE A 266 0.33 22.78 -12.99
C PHE A 266 0.29 23.04 -14.49
N SER A 267 -0.25 22.08 -15.23
CA SER A 267 -0.45 22.19 -16.69
C SER A 267 -1.87 21.78 -17.04
N THR A 268 -2.40 22.26 -18.16
CA THR A 268 -3.67 21.76 -18.67
C THR A 268 -3.53 20.30 -19.05
N ALA A 269 -4.62 19.55 -18.86
CA ALA A 269 -4.73 18.14 -19.22
C ALA A 269 -6.19 17.90 -19.60
N ARG A 270 -6.49 16.78 -20.26
CA ARG A 270 -7.88 16.41 -20.54
C ARG A 270 -8.30 15.22 -19.70
N MET A 271 -9.39 15.37 -18.95
CA MET A 271 -9.91 14.28 -18.10
C MET A 271 -10.36 13.08 -18.94
N LEU A 272 -10.83 13.35 -20.17
CA LEU A 272 -11.19 12.34 -21.17
C LEU A 272 -10.01 11.54 -21.73
N ASP A 273 -8.76 11.94 -21.47
CA ASP A 273 -7.60 11.14 -21.85
C ASP A 273 -7.42 9.94 -20.88
N LEU A 274 -8.18 9.90 -19.78
CA LEU A 274 -8.22 8.77 -18.86
C LEU A 274 -9.24 7.72 -19.35
N ALA A 275 -8.77 6.49 -19.56
CA ALA A 275 -9.54 5.43 -20.22
C ALA A 275 -10.89 5.05 -19.57
N HIS A 276 -11.10 5.36 -18.29
CA HIS A 276 -12.29 5.00 -17.54
C HIS A 276 -13.30 6.16 -17.41
N VAL A 277 -12.95 7.37 -17.86
CA VAL A 277 -13.83 8.52 -17.77
C VAL A 277 -14.79 8.51 -18.96
N ILE A 278 -16.08 8.44 -18.65
CA ILE A 278 -17.16 8.41 -19.65
C ILE A 278 -17.59 9.87 -19.94
N PRO A 279 -17.62 10.33 -21.21
CA PRO A 279 -18.02 11.68 -21.55
C PRO A 279 -19.39 12.10 -21.01
N GLU A 280 -20.36 11.19 -21.06
CA GLU A 280 -21.72 11.42 -20.58
C GLU A 280 -21.75 11.70 -19.06
N ASP A 281 -20.91 11.03 -18.27
CA ASP A 281 -20.82 11.26 -16.82
C ASP A 281 -20.25 12.65 -16.51
N LEU A 282 -19.29 13.13 -17.32
CA LEU A 282 -18.77 14.50 -17.20
C LEU A 282 -19.82 15.55 -17.57
N GLU A 283 -20.64 15.29 -18.59
CA GLU A 283 -21.75 16.19 -18.94
C GLU A 283 -22.80 16.27 -17.83
N ILE A 284 -23.11 15.13 -17.20
CA ILE A 284 -24.01 15.08 -16.04
C ILE A 284 -23.41 15.89 -14.88
N LEU A 285 -22.14 15.67 -14.55
CA LEU A 285 -21.45 16.42 -13.51
C LEU A 285 -21.45 17.93 -13.79
N ASP A 286 -21.16 18.35 -15.02
CA ASP A 286 -21.18 19.77 -15.40
C ASP A 286 -22.57 20.38 -15.21
N GLN A 287 -23.64 19.64 -15.54
CA GLN A 287 -25.02 20.09 -15.31
C GLN A 287 -25.35 20.19 -13.82
N GLU A 288 -24.88 19.24 -13.01
CA GLU A 288 -25.07 19.27 -11.56
C GLU A 288 -24.34 20.45 -10.93
N MET A 289 -23.07 20.66 -11.26
CA MET A 289 -22.30 21.82 -10.80
C MET A 289 -22.93 23.14 -11.22
N ALA A 290 -23.47 23.22 -12.45
CA ALA A 290 -24.22 24.38 -12.91
C ALA A 290 -25.47 24.66 -12.07
N ARG A 291 -26.23 23.64 -11.65
CA ARG A 291 -27.38 23.80 -10.73
C ARG A 291 -26.96 24.34 -9.37
N LEU A 292 -25.72 24.05 -8.94
CA LEU A 292 -25.13 24.56 -7.71
C LEU A 292 -24.55 25.98 -7.84
N GLY A 293 -24.65 26.60 -9.03
CA GLY A 293 -24.14 27.94 -9.31
C GLY A 293 -22.66 27.99 -9.65
N LEU A 294 -22.05 26.87 -10.02
CA LEU A 294 -20.65 26.75 -10.42
C LEU A 294 -20.54 26.51 -11.93
N ARG A 295 -19.52 27.10 -12.56
CA ARG A 295 -19.19 26.85 -13.97
C ARG A 295 -17.82 26.19 -14.10
N PRO A 296 -17.58 25.38 -15.14
CA PRO A 296 -16.26 24.82 -15.37
C PRO A 296 -15.23 25.94 -15.60
N LEU A 297 -14.07 25.78 -14.98
CA LEU A 297 -12.92 26.68 -15.10
C LEU A 297 -11.88 26.14 -16.09
N GLY A 298 -11.86 24.82 -16.28
CA GLY A 298 -10.89 24.09 -17.08
C GLY A 298 -10.41 22.83 -16.37
N GLU A 299 -9.45 22.17 -16.99
CA GLU A 299 -8.87 20.93 -16.49
C GLU A 299 -7.35 21.08 -16.32
N LEU A 300 -6.83 20.56 -15.23
CA LEU A 300 -5.41 20.65 -14.88
C LEU A 300 -4.89 19.33 -14.31
N THR A 301 -3.59 19.13 -14.43
CA THR A 301 -2.83 18.11 -13.71
C THR A 301 -1.61 18.75 -13.04
N THR A 302 -0.94 17.99 -12.18
CA THR A 302 0.23 18.44 -11.42
C THR A 302 1.33 17.38 -11.43
N ASN A 303 2.59 17.83 -11.41
CA ASN A 303 3.74 16.94 -11.27
C ASN A 303 3.80 16.20 -9.92
N LYS A 304 3.03 16.62 -8.90
CA LYS A 304 2.97 15.95 -7.60
C LYS A 304 2.07 14.72 -7.60
N THR A 305 1.02 14.71 -8.42
CA THR A 305 0.09 13.58 -8.55
C THR A 305 -0.05 13.22 -10.03
N PRO A 306 1.01 12.66 -10.67
CA PRO A 306 0.93 12.29 -12.07
C PRO A 306 -0.12 11.19 -12.25
N GLY A 307 -0.85 11.24 -13.36
CA GLY A 307 -1.99 10.35 -13.61
C GLY A 307 -3.30 10.81 -12.97
N THR A 308 -3.32 11.96 -12.27
CA THR A 308 -4.55 12.59 -11.77
C THR A 308 -4.89 13.81 -12.61
N VAL A 309 -6.13 13.90 -13.08
CA VAL A 309 -6.69 15.10 -13.70
C VAL A 309 -7.74 15.70 -12.78
N PHE A 310 -7.71 17.02 -12.64
CA PHE A 310 -8.68 17.80 -11.89
C PHE A 310 -9.49 18.63 -12.87
N ARG A 311 -10.81 18.53 -12.82
CA ARG A 311 -11.75 19.43 -13.51
C ARG A 311 -12.25 20.45 -12.50
N GLY A 312 -11.85 21.70 -12.68
CA GLY A 312 -12.12 22.79 -11.76
C GLY A 312 -13.46 23.48 -12.03
N TYR A 313 -14.11 23.94 -10.96
CA TYR A 313 -15.38 24.66 -10.99
C TYR A 313 -15.35 25.86 -10.05
N GLY A 314 -15.96 26.98 -10.46
CA GLY A 314 -16.05 28.21 -9.65
C GLY A 314 -17.32 29.00 -9.95
N GLY A 315 -17.77 29.79 -8.99
CA GLY A 315 -18.95 30.66 -9.11
C GLY A 315 -18.60 32.11 -8.77
N ASP A 316 -19.35 33.06 -9.31
CA ASP A 316 -19.15 34.47 -8.99
C ASP A 316 -19.56 34.75 -7.55
N GLY A 317 -18.65 35.29 -6.75
CA GLY A 317 -18.91 35.66 -5.36
C GLY A 317 -19.00 34.48 -4.38
N THR A 318 -18.73 33.24 -4.80
CA THR A 318 -18.60 32.11 -3.88
C THR A 318 -17.21 32.10 -3.25
N PRO A 319 -17.07 31.74 -1.96
CA PRO A 319 -15.76 31.58 -1.32
C PRO A 319 -15.15 30.18 -1.51
N TRP A 320 -15.79 29.31 -2.28
CA TRP A 320 -15.34 27.94 -2.54
C TRP A 320 -15.15 27.66 -4.02
N TYR A 321 -14.29 26.69 -4.29
CA TYR A 321 -14.19 25.98 -5.57
C TYR A 321 -14.87 24.62 -5.47
N GLY A 322 -15.29 24.10 -6.61
CA GLY A 322 -15.51 22.67 -6.79
C GLY A 322 -14.37 22.07 -7.62
N ALA A 323 -13.98 20.83 -7.35
CA ALA A 323 -13.01 20.10 -8.15
C ALA A 323 -13.42 18.65 -8.26
N ALA A 324 -13.64 18.17 -9.48
CA ALA A 324 -13.74 16.74 -9.74
C ALA A 324 -12.35 16.19 -10.01
N GLN A 325 -12.01 15.08 -9.37
CA GLN A 325 -10.71 14.44 -9.47
C GLN A 325 -10.90 13.05 -10.08
N ALA A 326 -10.21 12.79 -11.18
CA ALA A 326 -10.15 11.48 -11.82
C ALA A 326 -8.70 10.99 -11.84
N GLN A 327 -8.47 9.75 -11.40
CA GLN A 327 -7.13 9.13 -11.39
C GLN A 327 -7.07 8.01 -12.41
N ALA A 328 -5.94 7.81 -13.09
CA ALA A 328 -5.75 6.77 -14.12
C ALA A 328 -6.24 5.36 -13.74
N ARG A 329 -6.32 5.04 -12.43
CA ARG A 329 -6.80 3.78 -11.88
C ARG A 329 -8.30 3.66 -11.62
N GLY A 330 -9.11 4.62 -12.08
CA GLY A 330 -10.56 4.49 -12.02
C GLY A 330 -11.25 5.17 -10.84
N SER A 331 -10.52 5.85 -9.96
CA SER A 331 -11.16 6.60 -8.89
C SER A 331 -11.68 7.95 -9.40
N PHE A 332 -12.90 8.27 -9.03
CA PHE A 332 -13.58 9.51 -9.36
C PHE A 332 -14.28 10.06 -8.12
N HIS A 333 -14.02 11.32 -7.77
CA HIS A 333 -14.70 12.00 -6.66
C HIS A 333 -14.74 13.50 -6.91
N VAL A 334 -15.63 14.18 -6.19
CA VAL A 334 -15.80 15.63 -6.20
C VAL A 334 -15.52 16.19 -4.80
N ASP A 335 -14.73 17.27 -4.79
CA ASP A 335 -14.36 18.04 -3.61
C ASP A 335 -14.90 19.47 -3.70
N PHE A 336 -15.34 20.01 -2.56
CA PHE A 336 -15.50 21.45 -2.37
C PHE A 336 -14.38 21.99 -1.48
N TYR A 337 -13.76 23.08 -1.90
CA TYR A 337 -12.58 23.63 -1.25
C TYR A 337 -12.74 25.12 -0.93
N THR A 338 -12.51 25.50 0.33
CA THR A 338 -12.53 26.89 0.81
C THR A 338 -11.24 27.27 1.52
N ARG A 339 -10.74 28.48 1.25
CA ARG A 339 -9.63 29.11 1.98
C ARG A 339 -10.15 30.08 3.03
N PHE A 340 -9.41 30.22 4.13
CA PHE A 340 -9.69 31.23 5.16
C PHE A 340 -8.49 32.18 5.36
N GLY A 341 -8.77 33.41 5.79
CA GLY A 341 -7.76 34.48 5.89
C GLY A 341 -6.57 34.19 6.82
N LYS A 342 -6.69 33.29 7.81
CA LYS A 342 -5.57 32.87 8.70
C LYS A 342 -4.75 31.70 8.14
N GLY A 343 -4.87 31.42 6.85
CA GLY A 343 -4.20 30.31 6.20
C GLY A 343 -4.76 28.95 6.61
N ALA A 344 -6.04 28.88 7.00
CA ALA A 344 -6.73 27.60 7.12
C ALA A 344 -7.39 27.23 5.79
N SER A 345 -7.70 25.95 5.61
CA SER A 345 -8.49 25.47 4.47
C SER A 345 -9.47 24.39 4.90
N LEU A 346 -10.60 24.31 4.21
CA LEU A 346 -11.59 23.25 4.36
C LEU A 346 -11.73 22.52 3.03
N THR A 347 -11.72 21.19 3.08
CA THR A 347 -12.11 20.31 1.97
C THR A 347 -13.28 19.43 2.42
N THR A 348 -14.37 19.42 1.68
CA THR A 348 -15.49 18.50 1.88
C THR A 348 -15.61 17.62 0.64
N SER A 349 -15.50 16.31 0.81
CA SER A 349 -15.27 15.36 -0.28
C SER A 349 -16.33 14.26 -0.33
N THR A 350 -16.59 13.77 -1.53
CA THR A 350 -17.26 12.48 -1.76
C THR A 350 -16.32 11.28 -1.65
N ALA A 351 -15.00 11.49 -1.56
CA ALA A 351 -14.04 10.42 -1.32
C ALA A 351 -14.04 9.97 0.15
N PRO A 352 -13.87 8.66 0.44
CA PRO A 352 -13.69 8.18 1.80
C PRO A 352 -12.28 8.45 2.34
N GLY A 353 -12.16 8.53 3.67
CA GLY A 353 -10.89 8.23 4.36
C GLY A 353 -9.85 9.35 4.47
N HIS A 354 -10.17 10.62 4.17
CA HIS A 354 -9.23 11.71 4.43
C HIS A 354 -9.31 12.22 5.87
N ALA A 355 -8.24 12.01 6.65
CA ALA A 355 -8.13 12.51 8.01
C ALA A 355 -8.05 14.05 8.07
N ASP A 356 -8.57 14.62 9.15
CA ASP A 356 -8.42 16.04 9.49
C ASP A 356 -6.97 16.30 9.96
N LEU A 357 -6.36 17.40 9.50
CA LEU A 357 -5.02 17.82 9.89
C LEU A 357 -5.13 19.18 10.61
N GLU A 358 -5.91 19.21 11.69
CA GLU A 358 -6.28 20.43 12.42
C GLU A 358 -5.04 21.19 12.93
N GLN A 359 -3.99 20.49 13.36
CA GLN A 359 -2.72 21.11 13.78
C GLN A 359 -2.06 21.92 12.65
N GLN A 360 -2.29 21.53 11.39
CA GLN A 360 -1.84 22.23 10.19
C GLN A 360 -2.90 23.20 9.65
N LYS A 361 -4.03 23.37 10.34
CA LYS A 361 -5.21 24.15 9.90
C LYS A 361 -5.79 23.67 8.56
N VAL A 362 -5.74 22.36 8.32
CA VAL A 362 -6.30 21.72 7.13
C VAL A 362 -7.46 20.84 7.56
N PHE A 363 -8.67 21.36 7.41
CA PHE A 363 -9.92 20.70 7.80
C PHE A 363 -10.44 19.83 6.67
N ARG A 364 -10.85 18.59 6.98
CA ARG A 364 -11.39 17.63 5.99
C ARG A 364 -12.68 16.98 6.48
N ARG A 365 -13.65 16.82 5.58
CA ARG A 365 -14.92 16.11 5.81
C ARG A 365 -15.18 15.18 4.64
N ASN A 366 -15.57 13.94 4.93
CA ASN A 366 -15.79 12.90 3.92
C ASN A 366 -17.23 12.43 4.00
N HIS A 367 -17.91 12.40 2.86
CA HIS A 367 -19.31 12.04 2.74
C HIS A 367 -19.54 11.18 1.48
N PRO A 368 -19.02 9.93 1.46
CA PRO A 368 -19.12 9.07 0.28
C PRO A 368 -20.56 8.66 -0.08
N ASP A 369 -21.48 8.76 0.88
CA ASP A 369 -22.87 8.35 0.71
C ASP A 369 -23.83 9.52 0.42
N LEU A 370 -23.31 10.75 0.25
CA LEU A 370 -24.12 11.94 0.00
C LEU A 370 -24.05 12.37 -1.46
N GLU A 371 -25.18 12.86 -1.95
CA GLU A 371 -25.28 13.50 -3.26
C GLU A 371 -24.56 14.85 -3.28
N LEU A 372 -24.13 15.32 -4.46
CA LEU A 372 -23.29 16.50 -4.59
C LEU A 372 -23.87 17.78 -3.95
N GLU A 373 -25.18 17.98 -4.08
CA GLU A 373 -25.89 19.10 -3.45
C GLU A 373 -25.81 19.03 -1.91
N GLN A 374 -25.92 17.83 -1.34
CA GLN A 374 -25.84 17.61 0.10
C GLN A 374 -24.41 17.81 0.59
N VAL A 375 -23.40 17.37 -0.16
CA VAL A 375 -21.98 17.61 0.15
C VAL A 375 -21.67 19.10 0.16
N LEU A 376 -22.22 19.88 -0.79
CA LEU A 376 -22.06 21.34 -0.79
C LEU A 376 -22.75 22.00 0.42
N GLU A 377 -23.93 21.51 0.81
CA GLU A 377 -24.62 22.01 2.00
C GLU A 377 -23.83 21.74 3.28
N GLU A 378 -23.26 20.54 3.43
CA GLU A 378 -22.34 20.24 4.53
C GLU A 378 -21.08 21.12 4.48
N HIS A 379 -20.54 21.38 3.28
CA HIS A 379 -19.42 22.31 3.12
C HIS A 379 -19.78 23.72 3.63
N ARG A 380 -20.97 24.24 3.29
CA ARG A 380 -21.44 25.55 3.76
C ARG A 380 -21.63 25.61 5.27
N ARG A 381 -22.21 24.57 5.86
CA ARG A 381 -22.36 24.47 7.33
C ARG A 381 -21.00 24.51 8.03
N GLU A 382 -20.04 23.77 7.49
CA GLU A 382 -18.70 23.71 8.06
C GLU A 382 -17.92 25.03 7.88
N ILE A 383 -18.14 25.75 6.77
CA ILE A 383 -17.66 27.14 6.61
C ILE A 383 -18.17 28.03 7.74
N GLU A 384 -19.46 28.00 8.05
CA GLU A 384 -20.04 28.80 9.14
C GLU A 384 -19.51 28.38 10.50
N ARG A 385 -19.29 27.08 10.74
CA ARG A 385 -18.68 26.57 11.98
C ARG A 385 -17.26 27.06 12.18
N LEU A 386 -16.45 27.09 11.10
CA LEU A 386 -15.05 27.54 11.13
C LEU A 386 -14.91 29.07 11.13
N ARG A 387 -15.97 29.79 10.74
CA ARG A 387 -16.01 31.25 10.76
C ARG A 387 -15.73 31.78 12.18
N GLY A 388 -14.98 32.87 12.27
CA GLY A 388 -14.53 33.44 13.53
C GLY A 388 -13.22 32.82 14.04
N ALA A 389 -13.20 31.50 14.26
CA ALA A 389 -11.98 30.81 14.71
C ALA A 389 -10.85 30.95 13.68
N GLN A 390 -11.14 30.64 12.41
CA GLN A 390 -10.17 30.63 11.30
C GLN A 390 -10.16 31.90 10.44
N ALA A 391 -10.87 32.96 10.87
CA ALA A 391 -11.24 34.15 10.09
C ALA A 391 -12.31 33.91 9.03
N ASN A 392 -12.61 34.94 8.23
CA ASN A 392 -13.61 34.85 7.17
C ASN A 392 -13.06 34.04 5.97
N PRO A 393 -13.95 33.34 5.24
CA PRO A 393 -13.60 32.74 3.96
C PRO A 393 -13.03 33.79 3.00
N VAL A 394 -11.99 33.42 2.26
CA VAL A 394 -11.42 34.23 1.19
C VAL A 394 -12.26 33.98 -0.07
N PRO A 395 -12.73 35.01 -0.78
CA PRO A 395 -13.43 34.84 -2.05
C PRO A 395 -12.61 33.97 -3.03
N ALA A 396 -13.28 33.06 -3.73
CA ALA A 396 -12.67 32.27 -4.80
C ALA A 396 -12.79 33.04 -6.12
N GLU A 397 -11.66 33.31 -6.78
CA GLU A 397 -11.67 33.92 -8.11
C GLU A 397 -11.98 32.83 -9.14
N PRO A 398 -13.03 32.96 -9.97
CA PRO A 398 -13.53 31.88 -10.81
C PRO A 398 -12.73 31.75 -12.11
N ASP A 399 -11.44 31.43 -11.97
CA ASP A 399 -10.50 31.16 -13.05
C ASP A 399 -9.54 30.01 -12.69
N LEU A 400 -8.96 29.39 -13.72
CA LEU A 400 -8.14 28.20 -13.57
C LEU A 400 -6.80 28.45 -12.86
N GLU A 401 -6.20 29.62 -13.04
CA GLU A 401 -4.92 29.97 -12.41
C GLU A 401 -5.10 30.16 -10.90
N SER A 402 -6.19 30.82 -10.50
CA SER A 402 -6.57 31.02 -9.09
C SER A 402 -6.88 29.71 -8.38
N LEU A 403 -7.55 28.76 -9.07
CA LEU A 403 -7.72 27.40 -8.57
C LEU A 403 -6.35 26.69 -8.41
N ALA A 404 -5.49 26.73 -9.44
CA ALA A 404 -4.16 26.11 -9.36
C ALA A 404 -3.33 26.67 -8.20
N ARG A 405 -3.42 27.98 -7.95
CA ARG A 405 -2.75 28.66 -6.82
C ARG A 405 -3.30 28.21 -5.48
N ALA A 406 -4.61 28.02 -5.38
CA ALA A 406 -5.25 27.50 -4.19
C ALA A 406 -4.80 26.05 -3.88
N MET A 407 -4.69 25.22 -4.92
CA MET A 407 -4.15 23.86 -4.81
C MET A 407 -2.67 23.83 -4.42
N ASP A 408 -1.84 24.70 -5.02
CA ASP A 408 -0.41 24.83 -4.68
C ASP A 408 -0.20 25.19 -3.21
N GLU A 409 -0.95 26.17 -2.72
CA GLU A 409 -0.89 26.59 -1.31
C GLU A 409 -1.30 25.47 -0.35
N PHE A 410 -2.30 24.67 -0.74
CA PHE A 410 -2.68 23.49 0.02
C PHE A 410 -1.56 22.45 0.04
N MET A 411 -1.01 22.08 -1.12
CA MET A 411 0.07 21.10 -1.24
C MET A 411 1.32 21.52 -0.45
N ALA A 412 1.70 22.79 -0.53
CA ALA A 412 2.82 23.34 0.24
C ALA A 412 2.61 23.19 1.75
N ARG A 413 1.37 23.27 2.22
CA ARG A 413 1.03 23.18 3.65
C ARG A 413 1.07 21.77 4.17
N VAL A 414 0.61 20.80 3.38
CA VAL A 414 0.58 19.38 3.77
C VAL A 414 1.88 18.64 3.45
N GLY A 415 2.88 19.32 2.86
CA GLY A 415 4.19 18.75 2.56
C GLY A 415 4.19 17.78 1.37
N LEU A 416 3.35 18.01 0.36
CA LEU A 416 3.29 17.19 -0.86
C LEU A 416 4.34 17.58 -1.91
#